data_AF-A0A3B3R0M8-F1
#
_entry.id   AF-A0A3B3R0M8-F1
#
_cell.length_a   1.000
_cell.length_b   1.000
_cell.length_c   1.000
_cell.angle_alpha   90.00
_cell.angle_beta   90.00
_cell.angle_gamma   90.00
#
_symmetry.space_group_name_H-M   'P 1'
#
loop_
_entity.id
_entity.type
_entity.pdbx_description
1 polymer ?
#
loop_
_entity_poly.entity_id
_entity_poly.type
_entity_poly.pdbx_seq_one_letter_code
_entity_poly.pdbx_strand_id
1 'polypeptide(L)'
;MREIVHLQAGQCGNQIGAKFWEVISDEHGIDPTGTYHGDSDLQLERINVYYNEATGGKYVPRAVLVDLEPGTMDSVRSGPFGQVFRPDNFVFGDTHFTWSTTYLHFFLTLSIFHMAASVKPPIIVHQVAP
;
A
#
# COMPACT_ATOMS: atom_id res chain seq x y z
N MET A 1 -17.51 -1.31 -9.78
CA MET A 1 -17.01 -1.62 -8.42
C MET A 1 -16.10 -0.48 -7.98
N ARG A 2 -15.95 -0.19 -6.68
CA ARG A 2 -15.21 0.98 -6.18
C ARG A 2 -13.89 0.51 -5.59
N GLU A 3 -12.78 0.79 -6.26
CA GLU A 3 -11.43 0.40 -5.84
C GLU A 3 -10.75 1.56 -5.11
N ILE A 4 -9.94 1.24 -4.09
CA ILE A 4 -9.15 2.22 -3.34
C ILE A 4 -7.68 1.84 -3.47
N VAL A 5 -6.84 2.84 -3.75
CA VAL A 5 -5.38 2.69 -3.70
C VAL A 5 -4.88 3.33 -2.41
N HIS A 6 -4.07 2.61 -1.65
CA HIS A 6 -3.48 3.09 -0.41
C HIS A 6 -2.07 3.63 -0.68
N LEU A 7 -1.82 4.91 -0.40
CA LEU A 7 -0.51 5.53 -0.56
C LEU A 7 0.12 5.77 0.82
N GLN A 8 1.31 5.24 1.02
CA GLN A 8 2.11 5.40 2.24
C GLN A 8 3.37 6.17 1.89
N ALA A 9 3.65 7.24 2.62
CA ALA A 9 4.81 8.08 2.34
C ALA A 9 5.63 8.35 3.61
N GLY A 10 6.93 8.10 3.51
CA GLY A 10 7.94 8.34 4.55
C GLY A 10 7.93 7.33 5.69
N GLN A 11 8.95 7.42 6.56
CA GLN A 11 9.21 6.46 7.63
C GLN A 11 7.99 6.21 8.54
N CYS A 12 7.30 7.27 8.98
CA CYS A 12 6.12 7.17 9.83
C CYS A 12 4.90 6.61 9.07
N GLY A 13 4.67 7.06 7.84
CA GLY A 13 3.55 6.61 7.01
C GLY A 13 3.66 5.12 6.66
N ASN A 14 4.87 4.64 6.37
CA ASN A 14 5.16 3.23 6.11
C ASN A 14 4.99 2.35 7.37
N GLN A 15 5.35 2.83 8.57
CA GLN A 15 5.14 2.09 9.82
C GLN A 15 3.66 1.93 10.17
N ILE A 16 2.90 3.03 10.11
CA ILE A 16 1.44 3.00 10.36
C ILE A 16 0.76 2.14 9.29
N GLY A 17 1.18 2.31 8.04
CA GLY A 17 0.67 1.55 6.92
C GLY A 17 0.91 0.05 7.03
N ALA A 18 2.07 -0.38 7.52
CA ALA A 18 2.34 -1.79 7.81
C ALA A 18 1.36 -2.35 8.86
N LYS A 19 1.11 -1.61 9.94
CA LYS A 19 0.11 -2.00 10.95
C LYS A 19 -1.32 -2.00 10.44
N PHE A 20 -1.68 -1.07 9.56
CA PHE A 20 -2.97 -1.06 8.89
C PHE A 20 -3.17 -2.34 8.06
N TRP A 21 -2.17 -2.72 7.26
CA TRP A 21 -2.27 -3.93 6.44
C TRP A 21 -2.25 -5.22 7.24
N GLU A 22 -1.54 -5.27 8.37
CA GLU A 22 -1.66 -6.38 9.33
C GLU A 22 -3.11 -6.59 9.77
N VAL A 23 -3.74 -5.53 10.30
CA VAL A 23 -5.12 -5.60 10.85
C VAL A 23 -6.13 -5.96 9.76
N ILE A 24 -6.05 -5.32 8.59
CA ILE A 24 -6.97 -5.60 7.48
C ILE A 24 -6.77 -7.01 6.93
N SER A 25 -5.54 -7.52 6.88
CA SER A 25 -5.29 -8.91 6.46
C SER A 25 -5.92 -9.90 7.43
N ASP A 26 -5.75 -9.69 8.73
CA ASP A 26 -6.35 -10.52 9.77
C ASP A 26 -7.89 -10.49 9.72
N GLU A 27 -8.49 -9.30 9.52
CA GLU A 27 -9.96 -9.16 9.36
C GLU A 27 -10.49 -9.93 8.15
N HIS A 28 -9.76 -9.92 7.03
CA HIS A 28 -10.12 -10.61 5.80
C HIS A 28 -9.62 -12.07 5.73
N GLY A 29 -8.94 -12.58 6.77
CA GLY A 29 -8.40 -13.94 6.80
C GLY A 29 -7.31 -14.18 5.75
N ILE A 30 -6.55 -13.15 5.36
CA ILE A 30 -5.44 -13.25 4.42
C ILE A 30 -4.16 -13.47 5.22
N ASP A 31 -3.41 -14.52 4.86
CA ASP A 31 -2.14 -14.81 5.50
C ASP A 31 -0.99 -13.93 4.94
N PRO A 32 0.20 -13.96 5.57
CA PRO A 32 1.40 -13.30 5.05
C PRO A 32 1.83 -13.68 3.63
N THR A 33 1.35 -14.81 3.09
CA THR A 33 1.65 -15.27 1.73
C THR A 33 0.66 -14.75 0.69
N GLY A 34 -0.40 -14.06 1.14
CA GLY A 34 -1.50 -13.57 0.35
C GLY A 34 -2.60 -14.61 0.10
N THR A 35 -2.56 -15.76 0.76
CA THR A 35 -3.55 -16.83 0.61
C THR A 35 -4.70 -16.62 1.59
N TYR A 36 -5.93 -16.83 1.13
CA TYR A 36 -7.11 -16.77 1.99
C TYR A 36 -7.27 -18.05 2.82
N HIS A 37 -7.39 -17.88 4.13
CA HIS A 37 -7.61 -18.91 5.12
C HIS A 37 -8.81 -18.60 6.04
N GLY A 38 -9.69 -17.71 5.61
CA GLY A 38 -10.89 -17.35 6.35
C GLY A 38 -11.96 -18.44 6.37
N ASP A 39 -12.92 -18.27 7.26
CA ASP A 39 -14.03 -19.20 7.52
C ASP A 39 -15.40 -18.62 7.15
N SER A 40 -15.44 -17.36 6.70
CA SER A 40 -16.68 -16.65 6.38
C SER A 40 -16.64 -15.99 5.00
N ASP A 41 -17.67 -16.27 4.19
CA ASP A 41 -17.88 -15.62 2.88
C ASP A 41 -17.96 -14.08 2.97
N LEU A 42 -18.34 -13.54 4.13
CA LEU A 42 -18.36 -12.10 4.38
C LEU A 42 -16.97 -11.47 4.33
N GLN A 43 -15.91 -12.22 4.64
CA GLN A 43 -14.53 -11.74 4.56
C GLN A 43 -14.07 -11.57 3.11
N LEU A 44 -14.64 -12.34 2.18
CA LEU A 44 -14.40 -12.15 0.75
C LEU A 44 -15.29 -11.06 0.16
N GLU A 45 -16.36 -10.66 0.86
CA GLU A 45 -17.23 -9.58 0.42
C GLU A 45 -16.44 -8.26 0.38
N ARG A 46 -16.36 -7.65 -0.80
CA ARG A 46 -15.63 -6.39 -1.05
C ARG A 46 -14.11 -6.45 -0.79
N ILE A 47 -13.50 -7.63 -0.69
CA ILE A 47 -12.03 -7.74 -0.57
C ILE A 47 -11.29 -7.03 -1.71
N ASN A 48 -11.90 -7.01 -2.90
CA ASN A 48 -11.44 -6.31 -4.11
C ASN A 48 -11.28 -4.79 -3.95
N VAL A 49 -11.81 -4.19 -2.88
CA VAL A 49 -11.62 -2.76 -2.57
C VAL A 49 -10.16 -2.47 -2.22
N TYR A 50 -9.52 -3.37 -1.45
CA TYR A 50 -8.16 -3.20 -0.94
C TYR A 50 -7.16 -4.16 -1.60
N TYR A 51 -7.60 -5.33 -2.02
CA TYR A 51 -6.75 -6.34 -2.64
C TYR A 51 -7.01 -6.48 -4.14
N ASN A 52 -5.98 -6.92 -4.84
CA ASN A 52 -6.06 -7.49 -6.17
C ASN A 52 -5.98 -9.01 -6.06
N GLU A 53 -6.96 -9.71 -6.60
CA GLU A 53 -6.86 -11.16 -6.77
C GLU A 53 -5.92 -11.47 -7.94
N ALA A 54 -4.77 -12.06 -7.63
CA ALA A 54 -3.81 -12.57 -8.59
C ALA A 54 -4.07 -14.05 -8.88
N THR A 55 -3.46 -14.54 -9.96
CA THR A 55 -3.57 -15.94 -10.37
C THR A 55 -3.13 -16.87 -9.24
N GLY A 56 -3.91 -17.92 -8.97
CA GLY A 56 -3.61 -18.90 -7.91
C GLY A 56 -4.22 -18.57 -6.54
N GLY A 57 -5.25 -17.72 -6.48
CA GLY A 57 -5.95 -17.40 -5.22
C GLY A 57 -5.14 -16.53 -4.27
N LYS A 58 -4.17 -15.78 -4.80
CA LYS A 58 -3.32 -14.87 -4.03
C LYS A 58 -3.89 -13.46 -4.06
N TYR A 59 -4.04 -12.85 -2.89
CA TYR A 59 -4.50 -11.49 -2.71
C TYR A 59 -3.30 -10.57 -2.49
N VAL A 60 -3.17 -9.56 -3.36
CA VAL A 60 -2.08 -8.59 -3.33
C VAL A 60 -2.62 -7.22 -2.92
N PRO A 61 -2.10 -6.59 -1.85
CA PRO A 61 -2.49 -5.24 -1.45
C PRO A 61 -2.36 -4.22 -2.58
N ARG A 62 -3.38 -3.37 -2.74
CA ARG A 62 -3.34 -2.18 -3.59
C ARG A 62 -2.67 -1.02 -2.85
N ALA A 63 -1.43 -1.23 -2.43
CA ALA A 63 -0.63 -0.25 -1.72
C ALA A 63 0.55 0.22 -2.57
N VAL A 64 0.87 1.51 -2.49
CA VAL A 64 2.12 2.08 -2.99
C VAL A 64 2.87 2.64 -1.78
N LEU A 65 4.12 2.21 -1.63
CA LEU A 65 4.99 2.64 -0.55
C LEU A 65 6.07 3.55 -1.13
N VAL A 66 6.13 4.77 -0.63
CA VAL A 66 7.08 5.80 -1.06
C VAL A 66 7.98 6.14 0.10
N ASP A 67 9.29 5.98 -0.06
CA ASP A 67 10.26 6.47 0.91
C ASP A 67 11.49 7.05 0.22
N LEU A 68 12.15 8.00 0.86
CA LEU A 68 13.42 8.55 0.41
C LEU A 68 14.60 7.87 1.10
N GLU A 69 14.32 7.06 2.13
CA GLU A 69 15.30 6.29 2.85
C GLU A 69 15.15 4.79 2.51
N PRO A 70 16.18 4.16 1.90
CA PRO A 70 16.10 2.74 1.55
C PRO A 70 15.97 1.83 2.78
N GLY A 71 16.43 2.27 3.96
CA GLY A 71 16.35 1.50 5.20
C GLY A 71 14.92 1.22 5.70
N THR A 72 13.95 2.09 5.38
CA THR A 72 12.54 1.84 5.74
C THR A 72 11.99 0.66 4.95
N MET A 73 12.43 0.46 3.71
CA MET A 73 11.93 -0.63 2.87
C MET A 73 12.31 -2.00 3.44
N ASP A 74 13.53 -2.14 3.92
CA ASP A 74 13.99 -3.38 4.58
C ASP A 74 13.17 -3.65 5.83
N SER A 75 12.84 -2.59 6.59
CA SER A 75 11.99 -2.69 7.77
C SER A 75 10.59 -3.21 7.43
N VAL A 76 9.93 -2.65 6.41
CA VAL A 76 8.59 -3.11 5.98
C VAL A 76 8.64 -4.54 5.41
N ARG A 77 9.65 -4.87 4.60
CA ARG A 77 9.82 -6.22 4.02
C ARG A 77 10.14 -7.30 5.04
N SER A 78 10.85 -6.93 6.10
CA SER A 78 11.11 -7.79 7.27
C SER A 78 9.89 -7.95 8.17
N GLY A 79 8.86 -7.13 7.98
CA GLY A 79 7.61 -7.22 8.72
C GLY A 79 6.81 -8.48 8.35
N PRO A 80 5.84 -8.86 9.21
CA PRO A 80 5.08 -10.10 9.06
C PRO A 80 4.36 -10.20 7.70
N PHE A 81 3.82 -9.09 7.19
CA PHE A 81 3.14 -9.02 5.89
C PHE A 81 4.01 -8.39 4.79
N GLY A 82 5.32 -8.24 5.00
CA GLY A 82 6.22 -7.59 4.05
C GLY A 82 6.29 -8.30 2.69
N GLN A 83 6.07 -9.61 2.67
CA GLN A 83 6.16 -10.45 1.47
C GLN A 83 4.92 -10.39 0.57
N VAL A 84 3.80 -9.86 1.07
CA VAL A 84 2.55 -9.76 0.28
C VAL A 84 2.57 -8.56 -0.67
N PHE A 85 3.41 -7.56 -0.39
CA PHE A 85 3.59 -6.40 -1.25
C PHE A 85 4.43 -6.77 -2.48
N ARG A 86 4.00 -6.30 -3.65
CA ARG A 86 4.81 -6.44 -4.87
C ARG A 86 6.06 -5.57 -4.78
N PRO A 87 7.23 -6.07 -5.19
CA PRO A 87 8.44 -5.27 -5.29
C PRO A 87 8.26 -4.01 -6.15
N ASP A 88 7.41 -4.08 -7.18
CA ASP A 88 7.10 -2.98 -8.10
C ASP A 88 6.30 -1.85 -7.44
N ASN A 89 5.70 -2.09 -6.27
CA ASN A 89 4.91 -1.09 -5.55
C ASN A 89 5.76 -0.20 -4.63
N PHE A 90 7.08 -0.46 -4.56
CA PHE A 90 8.01 0.33 -3.78
C PHE A 90 8.67 1.39 -4.66
N VAL A 91 8.47 2.66 -4.31
CA VAL A 91 9.10 3.80 -4.96
C VAL A 91 10.10 4.40 -3.97
N PHE A 92 11.37 4.44 -4.36
CA PHE A 92 12.42 5.05 -3.56
C PHE A 92 13.24 6.06 -4.35
N GLY A 93 13.63 7.15 -3.68
CA GLY A 93 14.46 8.21 -4.25
C GLY A 93 15.89 8.14 -3.74
N ASP A 94 16.87 8.43 -4.61
CA ASP A 94 18.22 8.79 -4.18
C ASP A 94 18.19 10.14 -3.45
N THR A 95 19.12 10.33 -2.52
CA THR A 95 19.18 11.29 -1.37
C THR A 95 19.07 12.81 -1.66
N HIS A 96 18.40 13.25 -2.73
CA HIS A 96 18.22 14.66 -3.09
C HIS A 96 16.75 15.08 -3.23
N PHE A 97 15.87 14.59 -2.36
CA PHE A 97 14.49 15.05 -2.31
C PHE A 97 14.28 16.06 -1.17
N THR A 98 14.05 17.31 -1.54
CA THR A 98 13.51 18.34 -0.66
C THR A 98 11.98 18.25 -0.63
N TRP A 99 11.32 18.74 0.43
CA TRP A 99 9.86 18.75 0.59
C TRP A 99 9.09 19.29 -0.63
N SER A 100 9.68 20.23 -1.36
CA SER A 100 9.17 20.77 -2.63
C SER A 100 9.08 19.71 -3.74
N THR A 101 10.07 18.83 -3.84
CA THR A 101 10.12 17.73 -4.80
C THR A 101 9.10 16.65 -4.42
N THR A 102 8.91 16.36 -3.12
CA THR A 102 7.86 15.47 -2.62
C THR A 102 6.48 15.97 -3.03
N TYR A 103 6.21 17.26 -2.86
CA TYR A 103 4.93 17.87 -3.23
C TYR A 103 4.70 17.81 -4.75
N LEU A 104 5.70 18.12 -5.57
CA LEU A 104 5.57 18.07 -7.03
C LEU A 104 5.41 16.64 -7.56
N HIS A 105 6.20 15.69 -7.04
CA HIS A 105 6.08 14.29 -7.44
C HIS A 105 4.75 13.71 -6.98
N PHE A 106 4.29 14.04 -5.78
CA PHE A 106 2.98 13.63 -5.25
C PHE A 106 1.83 14.15 -6.10
N PHE A 107 1.89 15.41 -6.55
CA PHE A 107 0.92 15.96 -7.51
C PHE A 107 1.00 15.29 -8.88
N LEU A 108 2.19 14.90 -9.34
CA LEU A 108 2.38 14.17 -10.60
C LEU A 108 1.85 12.74 -10.52
N THR A 109 2.14 11.98 -9.45
CA THR A 109 1.60 10.63 -9.25
C THR A 109 0.10 10.66 -9.04
N LEU A 110 -0.43 11.64 -8.29
CA LEU A 110 -1.88 11.82 -8.15
C LEU A 110 -2.55 12.15 -9.50
N SER A 111 -1.89 12.92 -10.36
CA SER A 111 -2.37 13.20 -11.73
C SER A 111 -2.31 11.97 -12.65
N ILE A 112 -1.27 11.14 -12.54
CA ILE A 112 -1.17 9.86 -13.26
C ILE A 112 -2.27 8.89 -12.81
N PHE A 113 -2.58 8.84 -11.51
CA PHE A 113 -3.70 8.04 -10.99
C PHE A 113 -5.08 8.61 -11.37
N HIS A 114 -5.25 9.93 -11.45
CA HIS A 114 -6.49 10.54 -11.96
C HIS A 114 -6.76 10.23 -13.44
N MET A 115 -5.70 9.98 -14.22
CA MET A 115 -5.79 9.59 -15.63
C MET A 115 -6.15 8.09 -15.80
N ALA A 116 -5.99 7.27 -14.76
CA ALA A 116 -6.41 5.87 -14.74
C ALA A 116 -7.87 5.76 -14.27
N ALA A 117 -8.77 5.60 -15.24
CA ALA A 117 -10.22 5.44 -15.16
C ALA A 117 -10.82 4.96 -13.80
N SER A 118 -11.86 5.66 -13.34
CA SER A 118 -12.88 5.21 -12.36
C SER A 118 -12.44 4.82 -10.94
N VAL A 119 -11.19 5.07 -10.54
CA VAL A 119 -10.70 4.78 -9.18
C VAL A 119 -11.14 5.89 -8.20
N LYS A 120 -11.56 5.52 -6.98
CA LYS A 120 -11.86 6.51 -5.93
C LYS A 120 -10.58 7.24 -5.51
N PRO A 121 -10.67 8.44 -4.90
CA PRO A 121 -9.49 9.12 -4.38
C PRO A 121 -8.70 8.19 -3.43
N PRO A 122 -7.36 8.17 -3.52
CA PRO A 122 -6.53 7.29 -2.72
C PRO A 122 -6.60 7.67 -1.23
N ILE A 123 -6.49 6.67 -0.35
CA ILE A 123 -6.26 6.91 1.07
C ILE A 123 -4.76 7.19 1.22
N ILE A 124 -4.42 8.39 1.70
CA ILE A 124 -3.04 8.83 1.86
C ILE A 124 -2.72 8.85 3.35
N VAL A 125 -1.69 8.10 3.75
CA VAL A 125 -1.13 8.12 5.11
C VAL A 125 0.25 8.74 5.03
N HIS A 126 0.38 9.96 5.56
CA HIS A 126 1.65 10.67 5.67
C HIS A 126 1.69 11.47 6.98
N GLN A 127 2.89 11.72 7.49
CA GLN A 127 3.07 12.68 8.58
C GLN A 127 3.14 14.09 8.00
N VAL A 128 2.38 15.03 8.58
CA VAL A 128 2.59 16.46 8.37
C VAL A 128 3.70 16.88 9.33
N ALA A 129 4.84 17.34 8.80
CA ALA A 129 5.87 17.94 9.64
C ALA A 129 5.30 19.20 10.33
N PRO A 130 5.67 19.50 11.59
CA PRO A 130 5.24 20.72 12.27
C PRO A 130 5.70 21.99 11.56
#